data_AF-A0A950JKX6-F1
#
_entry.id   AF-A0A950JKX6-F1
#
_cell.length_a   1.000
_cell.length_b   1.000
_cell.length_c   1.000
_cell.angle_alpha   90.00
_cell.angle_beta   90.00
_cell.angle_gamma   90.00
#
_symmetry.space_group_name_H-M   'P 1'
#
loop_
_entity.id
_entity.type
_entity.pdbx_description
1 polymer ?
#
loop_
_entity_poly.entity_id
_entity_poly.type
_entity_poly.pdbx_seq_one_letter_code
_entity_poly.pdbx_strand_id
1 'polypeptide(L)'
;EYTANHPDEVAKWYLDTLKPAGLSQQDLTEILGTLVYHDHPIGQPLIDQIRITAEDLKLVKVLESSTDPKEFAERVTVNLLA
;
A
#
# COMPACT_ATOMS: atom_id res chain seq x y z
N GLU A 1 11.15 6.25 5.12
CA GLU A 1 12.11 7.36 5.25
C GLU A 1 13.08 7.38 4.09
N TYR A 2 14.23 6.68 4.11
CA TYR A 2 15.26 6.88 3.08
C TYR A 2 14.85 6.41 1.67
N THR A 3 14.34 5.18 1.53
CA THR A 3 13.97 4.59 0.23
C THR A 3 12.93 5.39 -0.53
N ALA A 4 11.98 6.01 0.18
CA ALA A 4 10.93 6.83 -0.43
C ALA A 4 11.49 8.04 -1.19
N ASN A 5 12.58 8.62 -0.66
CA ASN A 5 13.19 9.82 -1.19
C ASN A 5 14.36 9.53 -2.15
N HIS A 6 14.94 8.32 -2.08
CA HIS A 6 16.10 7.91 -2.87
C HIS A 6 15.92 6.51 -3.47
N PRO A 7 14.84 6.25 -4.23
CA PRO A 7 14.54 4.92 -4.74
C PRO A 7 15.60 4.40 -5.73
N ASP A 8 16.29 5.29 -6.45
CA ASP A 8 17.34 4.96 -7.41
C ASP A 8 18.66 4.54 -6.75
N GLU A 9 19.05 5.23 -5.67
CA GLU A 9 20.22 4.88 -4.87
C GLU A 9 20.00 3.54 -4.15
N VAL A 10 18.82 3.35 -3.58
CA VAL A 10 18.47 2.07 -2.95
C VAL A 10 18.37 0.95 -3.98
N ALA A 11 17.77 1.19 -5.15
CA ALA A 11 17.73 0.22 -6.25
C ALA A 11 19.14 -0.23 -6.67
N LYS A 12 20.09 0.71 -6.77
CA LYS A 12 21.49 0.39 -7.04
C LYS A 12 22.08 -0.51 -5.95
N TRP A 13 21.89 -0.17 -4.68
CA TRP A 13 22.37 -0.98 -3.57
C TRP A 13 21.79 -2.40 -3.60
N TYR A 14 20.49 -2.54 -3.89
CA TYR A 14 19.81 -3.84 -4.03
C TYR A 14 20.43 -4.68 -5.15
N LEU A 15 20.66 -4.09 -6.32
CA LEU A 15 21.24 -4.78 -7.45
C LEU A 15 22.67 -5.27 -7.14
N ASP A 16 23.50 -4.39 -6.56
CA ASP A 16 24.91 -4.66 -6.29
C ASP A 16 25.07 -5.69 -5.15
N THR A 17 24.25 -5.60 -4.11
CA THR A 17 24.42 -6.37 -2.86
C THR A 17 23.62 -7.67 -2.88
N LEU A 18 22.35 -7.62 -3.29
CA LEU A 18 21.43 -8.75 -3.18
C LEU A 18 21.27 -9.51 -4.50
N LYS A 19 21.63 -8.90 -5.63
CA LYS A 19 21.60 -9.50 -6.97
C LYS A 19 20.28 -10.23 -7.27
N PRO A 20 19.12 -9.55 -7.12
CA PRO A 20 17.83 -10.16 -7.37
C PRO A 20 17.75 -10.66 -8.81
N ALA A 21 17.30 -11.91 -8.99
CA ALA A 21 17.29 -12.55 -10.29
C ALA A 21 16.31 -11.86 -11.24
N GLY A 22 16.79 -11.50 -12.43
CA GLY A 22 15.95 -11.00 -13.53
C GLY A 22 15.46 -9.57 -13.39
N LEU A 23 15.95 -8.79 -12.42
CA LEU A 23 15.59 -7.38 -12.25
C LEU A 23 16.76 -6.48 -12.63
N SER A 24 16.49 -5.47 -13.45
CA SER A 24 17.40 -4.36 -13.70
C SER A 24 17.32 -3.32 -12.58
N GLN A 25 18.29 -2.41 -12.52
CA GLN A 25 18.21 -1.27 -11.61
C GLN A 25 16.97 -0.41 -11.89
N GLN A 26 16.59 -0.25 -13.16
CA GLN A 26 15.41 0.52 -13.55
C GLN A 26 14.14 -0.13 -13.01
N ASP A 27 13.99 -1.46 -13.17
CA ASP A 27 12.84 -2.20 -12.63
C ASP A 27 12.75 -2.01 -11.12
N LEU A 28 13.89 -2.10 -10.41
CA LEU A 28 13.95 -1.89 -8.97
C LEU A 28 13.57 -0.47 -8.58
N THR A 29 14.05 0.56 -9.27
CA THR A 29 13.68 1.96 -9.00
C THR A 29 12.18 2.18 -9.18
N GLU A 30 11.59 1.63 -10.24
CA GLU A 30 10.16 1.74 -10.50
C GLU A 30 9.35 1.04 -9.40
N ILE A 31 9.68 -0.23 -9.09
CA ILE A 31 9.04 -0.99 -8.02
C ILE A 31 9.11 -0.21 -6.71
N LEU A 32 10.31 0.21 -6.31
CA LEU A 32 10.50 0.96 -5.06
C LEU A 32 9.71 2.27 -5.07
N GLY A 33 9.62 2.98 -6.20
CA GLY A 33 8.84 4.23 -6.30
C GLY A 33 7.32 4.05 -6.17
N THR A 34 6.79 2.85 -6.46
CA THR A 34 5.34 2.58 -6.36
C THR A 34 4.87 2.18 -4.96
N LEU A 35 5.78 1.85 -4.05
CA LEU A 35 5.41 1.41 -2.71
C LEU A 35 4.86 2.57 -1.89
N VAL A 36 3.87 2.27 -1.05
CA VAL A 36 3.31 3.25 -0.13
C VAL A 36 4.30 3.47 1.00
N TYR A 37 4.87 4.67 1.07
CA TYR A 37 5.75 5.11 2.16
C TYR A 37 5.09 6.22 2.96
N HIS A 38 5.46 6.32 4.24
CA HIS A 38 5.06 7.39 5.15
C HIS A 38 3.54 7.57 5.34
N ASP A 39 2.74 6.61 4.87
CA ASP A 39 1.31 6.58 5.13
C ASP A 39 1.03 5.64 6.31
N HIS A 40 0.75 6.26 7.46
CA HIS A 40 0.45 5.57 8.71
C HIS A 40 -0.85 6.13 9.30
N PRO A 41 -1.97 6.00 8.59
CA PRO A 41 -3.22 6.58 9.02
C PRO A 41 -3.69 5.89 10.30
N ILE A 42 -4.28 6.68 11.19
CA ILE A 42 -4.91 6.20 12.42
C ILE A 42 -6.28 6.87 12.56
N GLY A 43 -7.18 6.23 13.30
CA GLY A 43 -8.54 6.74 13.50
C GLY A 43 -9.33 6.82 12.20
N GLN A 44 -10.07 7.92 11.99
CA GLN A 44 -10.96 8.07 10.85
C GLN A 44 -10.26 7.94 9.48
N PRO A 45 -9.08 8.54 9.24
CA PRO A 45 -8.32 8.32 8.01
C PRO A 45 -8.08 6.84 7.65
N LEU A 46 -7.80 5.98 8.63
CA LEU A 46 -7.59 4.55 8.39
C LEU A 46 -8.89 3.85 7.99
N ILE A 47 -9.99 4.20 8.66
CA ILE A 47 -11.32 3.68 8.32
C ILE A 47 -11.70 4.08 6.89
N ASP A 48 -11.44 5.33 6.52
CA ASP A 48 -11.75 5.84 5.19
C ASP A 48 -10.95 5.12 4.09
N GLN A 49 -9.65 4.87 4.31
CA GLN A 49 -8.84 4.11 3.36
C GLN A 49 -9.33 2.66 3.20
N ILE A 50 -9.73 2.00 4.28
CA ILE A 50 -10.28 0.64 4.24
C ILE A 50 -11.63 0.61 3.51
N ARG A 51 -12.49 1.61 3.73
CA ARG A 51 -13.76 1.76 3.01
C ARG A 51 -13.53 1.90 1.50
N ILE A 52 -12.64 2.80 1.08
CA ILE A 52 -12.31 3.01 -0.34
C ILE A 52 -11.76 1.73 -0.96
N THR A 53 -10.83 1.06 -0.27
CA THR A 53 -10.29 -0.23 -0.74
C THR A 53 -11.38 -1.29 -0.88
N ALA A 54 -12.32 -1.35 0.06
CA ALA A 54 -13.45 -2.28 -0.03
C ALA A 54 -14.40 -1.93 -1.19
N GLU A 55 -14.60 -0.64 -1.52
CA GLU A 55 -15.33 -0.22 -2.72
C GLU A 55 -14.65 -0.71 -4.00
N ASP A 56 -13.33 -0.54 -4.10
CA ASP A 56 -12.56 -0.98 -5.26
C ASP A 56 -12.57 -2.50 -5.42
N LEU A 57 -12.35 -3.24 -4.32
CA LEU A 57 -12.39 -4.70 -4.33
C LEU A 57 -13.77 -5.25 -4.68
N LYS A 58 -14.84 -4.56 -4.28
CA LYS A 58 -16.21 -4.87 -4.69
C LYS A 58 -16.41 -4.61 -6.19
N LEU A 59 -15.90 -3.50 -6.71
CA LEU A 59 -15.99 -3.15 -8.13
C LEU A 59 -15.32 -4.20 -9.03
N VAL A 60 -14.15 -4.70 -8.62
CA VAL A 60 -13.44 -5.78 -9.34
C VAL A 60 -13.93 -7.19 -8.97
N LYS A 61 -15.06 -7.31 -8.26
CA LYS A 61 -15.72 -8.57 -7.87
C LYS A 61 -14.85 -9.51 -7.02
N VAL A 62 -13.92 -8.96 -6.25
CA VAL A 62 -13.19 -9.70 -5.20
C VAL A 62 -14.05 -9.81 -3.94
N LEU A 63 -14.74 -8.73 -3.57
CA LEU A 63 -15.75 -8.75 -2.51
C LEU A 63 -17.14 -9.03 -3.08
N GLU A 64 -17.98 -9.69 -2.27
CA GLU A 64 -19.38 -9.93 -2.60
C GLU A 64 -20.12 -8.63 -2.87
N SER A 65 -21.02 -8.63 -3.86
CA SER A 65 -21.78 -7.44 -4.25
C SER A 65 -22.73 -6.93 -3.15
N SER A 66 -23.07 -7.79 -2.19
CA SER A 66 -23.86 -7.46 -1.00
C SER A 66 -23.04 -6.80 0.12
N THR A 67 -21.71 -6.79 0.04
CA THR A 67 -20.86 -6.16 1.06
C THR A 67 -21.12 -4.65 1.09
N ASP A 68 -21.47 -4.11 2.26
CA ASP A 68 -21.46 -2.66 2.51
C ASP A 68 -20.02 -2.25 2.90
N PRO A 69 -19.32 -1.46 2.07
CA PRO A 69 -17.93 -1.07 2.35
C PRO A 69 -17.76 -0.22 3.61
N LYS A 70 -18.77 0.57 3.98
CA LYS A 70 -18.74 1.41 5.18
C LYS A 70 -18.87 0.53 6.43
N GLU A 71 -19.90 -0.29 6.48
CA GLU A 71 -20.11 -1.22 7.59
C GLU A 71 -18.90 -2.16 7.76
N PHE A 72 -18.34 -2.63 6.63
CA PHE A 72 -17.13 -3.44 6.64
C PHE A 72 -15.95 -2.71 7.29
N ALA A 73 -15.65 -1.49 6.85
CA ALA A 73 -14.51 -0.72 7.35
C ALA A 73 -14.61 -0.42 8.84
N GLU A 74 -15.80 -0.02 9.31
CA GLU A 74 -16.10 0.24 10.72
C GLU A 74 -16.03 -1.03 11.58
N ARG A 75 -16.42 -2.18 11.04
CA ARG A 75 -16.39 -3.47 11.77
C ARG A 75 -14.98 -4.02 11.95
N VAL A 76 -14.10 -3.85 10.96
CA VAL A 76 -12.75 -4.45 10.98
C VAL A 76 -11.69 -3.53 11.59
N THR A 77 -12.05 -2.29 11.91
CA THR A 77 -11.12 -1.26 12.37
C THR A 77 -11.65 -0.57 13.61
N VAL A 78 -10.85 -0.55 14.67
CA VAL A 78 -11.16 0.25 15.86
C VAL A 78 -10.56 1.65 15.71
N ASN A 79 -11.39 2.69 15.83
CA ASN A 79 -10.89 4.07 15.92
C ASN A 79 -10.36 4.34 17.35
N LEU A 80 -9.05 4.47 17.48
CA LEU A 80 -8.38 4.70 18.78
C LEU A 80 -8.44 6.16 19.27
N LEU A 81 -8.92 7.08 18.45
CA LEU A 81 -8.98 8.53 18.75
C LEU A 81 -10.42 9.03 18.99
N ALA A 82 -11.39 8.11 19.02
CA ALA A 82 -12.81 8.40 19.22
C ALA A 82 -13.20 8.56 20.70
#